data_AF-A0A5N6DBU1-F1
#
_entry.id   AF-A0A5N6DBU1-F1
#
_cell.length_a   1.000
_cell.length_b   1.000
_cell.length_c   1.000
_cell.angle_alpha   90.00
_cell.angle_beta   90.00
_cell.angle_gamma   90.00
#
_symmetry.space_group_name_H-M   'P 1'
#
loop_
_entity.id
_entity.type
_entity.pdbx_description
1 polymer ?
#
loop_
_entity_poly.entity_id
_entity_poly.type
_entity_poly.pdbx_seq_one_letter_code
_entity_poly.pdbx_strand_id
1 'polypeptide(L)'
;MCSNLFGNSLPVRARFLANDVYIFQGAKNIHPFLRQKDLSSFNLHGFLLDRAFGLPAAAVKAYAKDDSGAYPKPHPESKVEPRNRVEFQLERSLQRFLLGPGLNPLARRFQTAIAQHFHTLPIGSDWVAWDNFVAFYEQELTAPFLNCLCGDYLLRAHPDFLTNRWAFENNIWWMIFGLPRCLAPRAYRARDGALKALKDWHVWARDNFDPAAVNADGDDPIWGSKFFRERKEIFDTIDGFDLDAIATHDLAFIWG
;
A
#
# COMPACT_ATOMS: atom_id res chain seq x y z
N MET A 1 34.24 -19.23 -18.71
CA MET A 1 33.92 -19.52 -17.29
C MET A 1 32.63 -18.78 -16.95
N CYS A 2 31.48 -19.45 -17.02
CA CYS A 2 30.22 -18.88 -16.55
C CYS A 2 30.25 -18.92 -15.02
N SER A 3 30.29 -17.75 -14.38
CA SER A 3 30.06 -17.64 -12.95
C SER A 3 28.63 -18.10 -12.65
N ASN A 4 28.47 -18.97 -11.65
CA ASN A 4 27.18 -19.31 -11.04
C ASN A 4 26.59 -18.05 -10.39
N LEU A 5 26.03 -17.14 -11.18
CA LEU A 5 25.41 -15.88 -10.73
C LEU A 5 24.20 -16.08 -9.81
N PHE A 6 23.61 -17.29 -9.78
CA PHE A 6 22.41 -17.61 -9.02
C PHE A 6 22.64 -18.66 -7.91
N GLY A 7 23.89 -19.05 -7.67
CA GLY A 7 24.24 -20.15 -6.76
C GLY A 7 25.27 -19.78 -5.69
N ASN A 8 25.35 -18.50 -5.31
CA ASN A 8 26.31 -18.10 -4.29
C ASN A 8 25.78 -18.46 -2.88
N SER A 9 26.49 -19.33 -2.18
CA SER A 9 26.21 -19.66 -0.78
C SER A 9 26.63 -18.55 0.17
N LEU A 10 27.43 -17.59 -0.29
CA LEU A 10 27.91 -16.47 0.50
C LEU A 10 27.09 -15.20 0.17
N PRO A 11 26.64 -14.45 1.18
CA PRO A 11 26.01 -13.15 0.96
C PRO A 11 26.94 -12.20 0.19
N VAL A 12 26.37 -11.45 -0.75
CA VAL A 12 27.12 -10.48 -1.57
C VAL A 12 26.81 -9.08 -1.07
N ARG A 13 27.84 -8.27 -0.79
CA ARG A 13 27.67 -6.83 -0.55
C ARG A 13 27.71 -6.09 -1.88
N ALA A 14 26.65 -5.37 -2.19
CA ALA A 14 26.56 -4.45 -3.33
C ALA A 14 26.33 -3.03 -2.80
N ARG A 15 26.83 -2.03 -3.52
CA ARG A 15 26.55 -0.62 -3.21
C ARG A 15 25.38 -0.16 -4.08
N PHE A 16 24.29 0.27 -3.45
CA PHE A 16 23.13 0.83 -4.13
C PHE A 16 22.92 2.27 -3.66
N LEU A 17 23.12 3.23 -4.59
CA LEU A 17 23.21 4.65 -4.27
C LEU A 17 24.25 4.91 -3.15
N ALA A 18 23.84 5.51 -2.04
CA ALA A 18 24.68 5.79 -0.89
C ALA A 18 24.71 4.67 0.16
N ASN A 19 23.96 3.57 -0.05
CA ASN A 19 23.77 2.51 0.94
C ASN A 19 24.47 1.22 0.54
N ASP A 20 24.93 0.47 1.54
CA ASP A 20 25.34 -0.91 1.37
C ASP A 20 24.11 -1.82 1.41
N VAL A 21 23.94 -2.65 0.38
CA VAL A 21 22.90 -3.66 0.27
C VAL A 21 23.54 -5.03 0.32
N TYR A 22 23.06 -5.88 1.23
CA TYR A 22 23.52 -7.26 1.37
C TYR A 22 22.51 -8.20 0.72
N ILE A 23 22.94 -8.92 -0.32
CA ILE A 23 22.13 -9.83 -1.10
C ILE A 23 22.35 -11.24 -0.58
N PHE A 24 21.32 -11.83 0.01
CA PHE A 24 21.31 -13.21 0.48
C PHE A 24 20.64 -14.11 -0.58
N GLN A 25 21.33 -15.16 -1.01
CA GLN A 25 20.83 -16.11 -2.01
C GLN A 25 20.85 -17.54 -1.46
N GLY A 26 19.98 -18.40 -2.01
CA GLY A 26 19.89 -19.81 -1.66
C GLY A 26 19.08 -20.10 -0.38
N ALA A 27 18.34 -21.21 -0.41
CA ALA A 27 17.43 -21.61 0.68
C ALA A 27 18.10 -21.67 2.05
N LYS A 28 19.36 -22.14 2.11
CA LYS A 28 20.14 -22.24 3.35
C LYS A 28 20.36 -20.89 4.05
N ASN A 29 20.44 -19.80 3.30
CA ASN A 29 20.61 -18.45 3.85
C ASN A 29 19.26 -17.76 4.07
N ILE A 30 18.30 -17.95 3.16
CA ILE A 30 16.99 -17.32 3.22
C ILE A 30 16.17 -17.83 4.41
N HIS A 31 16.17 -19.14 4.70
CA HIS A 31 15.35 -19.69 5.79
C HIS A 31 15.72 -19.13 7.18
N PRO A 32 17.00 -19.09 7.60
CA PRO A 32 17.37 -18.46 8.87
C PRO A 32 17.16 -16.94 8.87
N PHE A 33 17.38 -16.27 7.72
CA PHE A 33 17.18 -14.84 7.55
C PHE A 33 15.72 -14.43 7.80
N LEU A 34 14.76 -15.11 7.17
CA LEU A 34 13.32 -14.84 7.33
C LEU A 34 12.78 -15.13 8.74
N ARG A 35 13.57 -15.77 9.61
CA ARG A 35 13.20 -16.05 11.02
C ARG A 35 13.78 -15.03 12.01
N GLN A 36 14.62 -14.09 11.55
CA GLN A 36 15.18 -13.05 12.40
C GLN A 36 14.10 -12.04 12.78
N LYS A 37 13.90 -11.83 14.08
CA LYS A 37 12.91 -10.89 14.61
C LYS A 37 13.40 -9.46 14.71
N ASP A 38 14.72 -9.27 14.66
CA ASP A 38 15.35 -7.96 14.74
C ASP A 38 15.53 -7.31 13.35
N LEU A 39 15.12 -8.02 12.29
CA LEU A 39 15.12 -7.50 10.93
C LEU A 39 13.73 -7.01 10.57
N SER A 40 13.67 -5.82 9.98
CA SER A 40 12.44 -5.19 9.55
C SER A 40 12.63 -4.45 8.22
N SER A 41 11.58 -4.39 7.42
CA SER A 41 11.48 -3.55 6.22
C SER A 41 11.05 -2.11 6.54
N PHE A 42 10.83 -1.75 7.81
CA PHE A 42 10.27 -0.45 8.22
C PHE A 42 11.05 0.76 7.68
N ASN A 43 12.39 0.71 7.74
CA ASN A 43 13.23 1.78 7.17
C ASN A 43 13.12 1.87 5.64
N LEU A 44 13.01 0.74 4.95
CA LEU A 44 12.78 0.70 3.51
C LEU A 44 11.40 1.26 3.16
N HIS A 45 10.38 0.91 3.94
CA HIS A 45 9.03 1.43 3.80
C HIS A 45 9.00 2.96 3.98
N GLY A 46 9.59 3.48 5.07
CA GLY A 46 9.72 4.92 5.30
C GLY A 46 10.48 5.64 4.17
N PHE A 47 11.56 5.05 3.66
CA PHE A 47 12.30 5.56 2.51
C PHE A 47 11.42 5.64 1.25
N LEU A 48 10.66 4.60 0.94
CA LEU A 48 9.75 4.62 -0.22
C LEU A 48 8.65 5.66 -0.05
N LEU A 49 8.05 5.75 1.13
CA LEU A 49 7.02 6.75 1.42
C LEU A 49 7.52 8.18 1.24
N ASP A 50 8.70 8.49 1.79
CA ASP A 50 9.34 9.80 1.64
C ASP A 50 9.70 10.09 0.18
N ARG A 51 10.40 9.17 -0.49
CA ARG A 51 10.95 9.40 -1.84
C ARG A 51 9.93 9.33 -2.96
N ALA A 52 9.04 8.33 -2.93
CA ALA A 52 8.11 8.06 -4.01
C ALA A 52 6.72 8.61 -3.72
N PHE A 53 6.14 8.26 -2.57
CA PHE A 53 4.73 8.53 -2.28
C PHE A 53 4.45 9.93 -1.70
N GLY A 54 5.49 10.68 -1.34
CA GLY A 54 5.39 12.08 -0.94
C GLY A 54 4.98 12.28 0.53
N LEU A 55 5.48 11.43 1.43
CA LEU A 55 5.18 11.53 2.87
C LEU A 55 5.56 12.90 3.44
N PRO A 56 4.67 13.58 4.19
CA PRO A 56 5.00 14.87 4.79
C PRO A 56 6.15 14.79 5.80
N ALA A 57 6.95 15.86 5.87
CA ALA A 57 8.13 15.91 6.75
C ALA A 57 7.81 15.69 8.24
N ALA A 58 6.60 16.02 8.70
CA ALA A 58 6.15 15.73 10.06
C ALA A 58 6.02 14.22 10.31
N ALA A 59 5.42 13.48 9.38
CA ALA A 59 5.28 12.03 9.45
C ALA A 59 6.63 11.31 9.25
N VAL A 60 7.52 11.83 8.39
CA VAL A 60 8.91 11.32 8.26
C VAL A 60 9.64 11.37 9.62
N LYS A 61 9.43 12.42 10.42
CA LYS A 61 10.00 12.50 11.78
C LYS A 61 9.41 11.47 12.73
N ALA A 62 8.17 11.04 12.55
CA ALA A 62 7.57 9.97 13.35
C ALA A 62 8.27 8.64 13.07
N TYR A 63 8.50 8.30 11.79
CA TYR A 63 9.30 7.14 11.39
C TYR A 63 10.71 7.17 11.97
N ALA A 64 11.40 8.31 11.86
CA ALA A 64 12.78 8.44 12.36
C ALA A 64 12.91 8.32 13.89
N LYS A 65 11.81 8.52 14.62
CA LYS A 65 11.76 8.40 16.09
C LYS A 65 11.31 7.03 16.57
N ASP A 66 10.73 6.21 15.71
CA ASP A 66 10.22 4.89 16.10
C ASP A 66 11.33 3.84 16.07
N ASP A 67 11.83 3.51 17.25
CA ASP A 67 12.77 2.42 17.50
C ASP A 67 12.11 1.26 18.27
N SER A 68 10.78 1.18 18.26
CA SER A 68 10.02 0.28 19.14
C SER A 68 9.78 -1.11 18.55
N GLY A 69 9.86 -1.27 17.22
CA GLY A 69 9.71 -2.54 16.53
C GLY A 69 8.26 -2.96 16.25
N ALA A 70 8.10 -3.89 15.31
CA ALA A 70 6.83 -4.44 14.80
C ALA A 70 5.98 -5.29 15.77
N TYR A 71 6.52 -5.70 16.92
CA TYR A 71 5.88 -6.71 17.78
C TYR A 71 5.11 -6.10 18.97
N PRO A 72 4.15 -6.82 19.58
CA PRO A 72 3.40 -6.29 20.72
C PRO A 72 4.27 -5.77 21.87
N LYS A 73 5.35 -6.50 22.20
CA LYS A 73 6.36 -6.06 23.15
C LYS A 73 7.37 -5.17 22.42
N PRO A 74 7.54 -3.89 22.82
CA PRO A 74 8.54 -3.02 22.21
C PRO A 74 9.96 -3.50 22.51
N HIS A 75 10.93 -3.02 21.73
CA HIS A 75 12.34 -3.20 22.04
C HIS A 75 12.67 -2.66 23.46
N PRO A 76 13.51 -3.35 24.26
CA PRO A 76 13.68 -3.05 25.69
C PRO A 76 14.05 -1.60 26.03
N GLU A 77 14.82 -0.95 25.17
CA GLU A 77 15.33 0.42 25.39
C GLU A 77 14.45 1.52 24.76
N SER A 78 13.43 1.13 23.99
CA SER A 78 12.56 2.09 23.30
C SER A 78 11.68 2.83 24.32
N LYS A 79 11.63 4.16 24.15
CA LYS A 79 10.77 5.06 24.96
C LYS A 79 9.63 5.65 24.15
N VAL A 80 9.34 5.05 22.99
CA VAL A 80 8.29 5.52 22.10
C VAL A 80 6.93 5.24 22.73
N GLU A 81 6.12 6.28 22.84
CA GLU A 81 4.75 6.17 23.34
C GLU A 81 3.93 5.17 22.51
N PRO A 82 3.03 4.36 23.11
CA PRO A 82 2.30 3.30 22.42
C PRO A 82 1.59 3.72 21.12
N ARG A 83 1.07 4.95 21.07
CA ARG A 83 0.41 5.53 19.89
C ARG A 83 1.38 5.91 18.77
N ASN A 84 2.64 6.19 19.08
CA ASN A 84 3.69 6.57 18.12
C ASN A 84 4.55 5.38 17.67
N ARG A 85 4.18 4.16 18.02
CA ARG A 85 4.80 2.92 17.54
C ARG A 85 4.32 2.60 16.12
N VAL A 86 4.69 3.45 15.17
CA VAL A 86 4.26 3.42 13.77
C VAL A 86 4.43 2.02 13.15
N GLU A 87 5.60 1.39 13.31
CA GLU A 87 5.85 0.06 12.74
C GLU A 87 4.86 -0.98 13.28
N PHE A 88 4.68 -1.02 14.60
CA PHE A 88 3.74 -1.93 15.26
C PHE A 88 2.30 -1.69 14.79
N GLN A 89 1.88 -0.44 14.65
CA GLN A 89 0.52 -0.11 14.20
C GLN A 89 0.27 -0.53 12.75
N LEU A 90 1.25 -0.30 11.86
CA LEU A 90 1.19 -0.74 10.46
C LEU A 90 1.09 -2.25 10.37
N GLU A 91 2.02 -2.96 11.00
CA GLU A 91 2.08 -4.43 11.00
C GLU A 91 0.83 -5.05 11.58
N ARG A 92 0.35 -4.55 12.73
CA ARG A 92 -0.87 -5.02 13.36
C ARG A 92 -2.08 -4.84 12.45
N SER A 93 -2.21 -3.67 11.81
CA SER A 93 -3.32 -3.38 10.90
C SER A 93 -3.29 -4.31 9.67
N LEU A 94 -2.12 -4.45 9.04
CA LEU A 94 -1.93 -5.32 7.87
C LEU A 94 -2.18 -6.79 8.21
N GLN A 95 -1.61 -7.30 9.31
CA GLN A 95 -1.79 -8.69 9.73
C GLN A 95 -3.26 -8.99 10.02
N ARG A 96 -3.96 -8.10 10.72
CA ARG A 96 -5.39 -8.29 11.04
C ARG A 96 -6.26 -8.29 9.78
N PHE A 97 -5.90 -7.52 8.77
CA PHE A 97 -6.62 -7.44 7.51
C PHE A 97 -6.31 -8.60 6.56
N LEU A 98 -5.04 -8.87 6.27
CA LEU A 98 -4.62 -9.80 5.21
C LEU A 98 -4.36 -11.23 5.70
N LEU A 99 -4.11 -11.43 6.98
CA LEU A 99 -3.87 -12.76 7.57
C LEU A 99 -4.92 -13.13 8.64
N GLY A 100 -5.67 -12.14 9.11
CA GLY A 100 -6.62 -12.26 10.19
C GLY A 100 -8.08 -12.24 9.71
N PRO A 101 -9.00 -11.76 10.57
CA PRO A 101 -10.44 -11.77 10.29
C PRO A 101 -10.87 -10.97 9.06
N GLY A 102 -10.04 -10.05 8.55
CA GLY A 102 -10.36 -9.24 7.38
C GLY A 102 -10.27 -9.97 6.03
N LEU A 103 -9.52 -11.07 5.95
CA LEU A 103 -9.20 -11.71 4.67
C LEU A 103 -10.44 -12.38 4.03
N ASN A 104 -11.18 -13.17 4.82
CA ASN A 104 -12.33 -13.90 4.31
C ASN A 104 -13.46 -12.98 3.81
N PRO A 105 -13.85 -11.91 4.54
CA PRO A 105 -14.79 -10.91 4.02
C PRO A 105 -14.33 -10.26 2.72
N LEU A 106 -13.06 -9.83 2.65
CA LEU A 106 -12.49 -9.24 1.44
C LEU A 106 -12.57 -10.20 0.25
N ALA A 107 -12.16 -11.45 0.45
CA ALA A 107 -12.18 -12.47 -0.60
C ALA A 107 -13.60 -12.72 -1.14
N ARG A 108 -14.61 -12.83 -0.25
CA ARG A 108 -16.02 -12.99 -0.66
C ARG A 108 -16.55 -11.80 -1.44
N ARG A 109 -16.27 -10.58 -0.97
CA ARG A 109 -16.66 -9.35 -1.68
C ARG A 109 -16.02 -9.32 -3.06
N PHE A 110 -14.72 -9.56 -3.14
CA PHE A 110 -14.00 -9.52 -4.41
C PHE A 110 -14.48 -10.60 -5.38
N GLN A 111 -14.68 -11.84 -4.91
CA GLN A 111 -15.24 -12.92 -5.74
C GLN A 111 -16.61 -12.54 -6.31
N THR A 112 -17.48 -11.92 -5.51
CA THR A 112 -18.80 -11.47 -5.96
C THR A 112 -18.68 -10.32 -6.96
N ALA A 113 -17.88 -9.31 -6.63
CA ALA A 113 -17.69 -8.12 -7.45
C ALA A 113 -17.07 -8.46 -8.82
N ILE A 114 -16.06 -9.32 -8.86
CA ILE A 114 -15.40 -9.70 -10.11
C ILE A 114 -16.29 -10.57 -10.98
N ALA A 115 -17.07 -11.49 -10.39
CA ALA A 115 -18.03 -12.31 -11.13
C ALA A 115 -19.12 -11.43 -11.77
N GLN A 116 -19.66 -10.47 -11.02
CA GLN A 116 -20.62 -9.51 -11.54
C GLN A 116 -20.01 -8.64 -12.64
N HIS A 117 -18.79 -8.14 -12.43
CA HIS A 117 -18.08 -7.32 -13.41
C HIS A 117 -17.87 -8.06 -14.73
N PHE A 118 -17.45 -9.33 -14.69
CA PHE A 118 -17.26 -10.14 -15.90
C PHE A 118 -18.55 -10.34 -16.71
N HIS A 119 -19.73 -10.35 -16.08
CA HIS A 119 -21.00 -10.38 -16.80
C HIS A 119 -21.34 -9.06 -17.52
N THR A 120 -20.65 -7.96 -17.19
CA THR A 120 -20.84 -6.65 -17.84
C THR A 120 -19.91 -6.42 -19.03
N LEU A 121 -18.86 -7.24 -19.16
CA LEU A 121 -17.92 -7.13 -20.26
C LEU A 121 -18.64 -7.42 -21.58
N PRO A 122 -18.24 -6.76 -22.69
CA PRO A 122 -18.85 -6.95 -24.01
C PRO A 122 -18.41 -8.28 -24.66
N ILE A 123 -18.39 -9.37 -23.88
CA ILE A 123 -18.07 -10.73 -24.32
C ILE A 123 -19.39 -11.45 -24.57
N GLY A 124 -19.72 -11.60 -25.86
CA GLY A 124 -20.89 -12.35 -26.31
C GLY A 124 -20.61 -13.84 -26.46
N SER A 125 -21.20 -14.45 -27.49
CA SER A 125 -20.92 -15.84 -27.88
C SER A 125 -19.59 -16.01 -28.61
N ASP A 126 -19.07 -14.93 -29.21
CA ASP A 126 -17.86 -14.96 -30.03
C ASP A 126 -16.63 -14.49 -29.25
N TRP A 127 -15.47 -14.99 -29.65
CA TRP A 127 -14.19 -14.59 -29.07
C TRP A 127 -13.94 -13.09 -29.31
N VAL A 128 -13.68 -12.35 -28.23
CA VAL A 128 -13.26 -10.95 -28.27
C VAL A 128 -11.76 -10.88 -28.04
N ALA A 129 -11.04 -10.29 -28.98
CA ALA A 129 -9.60 -10.07 -28.85
C ALA A 129 -9.33 -8.81 -28.02
N TRP A 130 -8.40 -8.92 -27.07
CA TRP A 130 -7.77 -7.78 -26.40
C TRP A 130 -6.31 -7.71 -26.82
N ASP A 131 -5.88 -6.52 -27.25
CA ASP A 131 -4.52 -6.31 -27.76
C ASP A 131 -3.45 -6.35 -26.66
N ASN A 132 -3.84 -6.12 -25.41
CA ASN A 132 -2.92 -6.02 -24.28
C ASN A 132 -3.54 -6.61 -23.01
N PHE A 133 -3.02 -7.77 -22.59
CA PHE A 133 -3.43 -8.46 -21.36
C PHE A 133 -3.16 -7.63 -20.09
N VAL A 134 -2.07 -6.87 -20.06
CA VAL A 134 -1.76 -5.98 -18.93
C VAL A 134 -2.84 -4.91 -18.85
N ALA A 135 -3.13 -4.20 -19.94
CA ALA A 135 -4.19 -3.17 -19.95
C ALA A 135 -5.57 -3.73 -19.55
N PHE A 136 -5.90 -4.95 -19.97
CA PHE A 136 -7.10 -5.66 -19.51
C PHE A 136 -7.09 -5.86 -17.98
N TYR A 137 -5.99 -6.38 -17.42
CA TYR A 137 -5.86 -6.55 -15.97
C TYR A 137 -5.96 -5.21 -15.22
N GLU A 138 -5.27 -4.20 -15.74
CA GLU A 138 -5.20 -2.86 -15.16
C GLU A 138 -6.57 -2.19 -15.06
N GLN A 139 -7.46 -2.46 -16.01
CA GLN A 139 -8.79 -1.84 -16.10
C GLN A 139 -9.87 -2.73 -15.47
N GLU A 140 -9.90 -4.02 -15.81
CA GLU A 140 -11.04 -4.89 -15.51
C GLU A 140 -10.94 -5.61 -14.17
N LEU A 141 -9.73 -5.82 -13.63
CA LEU A 141 -9.56 -6.46 -12.31
C LEU A 141 -9.35 -5.44 -11.20
N THR A 142 -8.66 -4.33 -11.49
CA THR A 142 -8.28 -3.35 -10.47
C THR A 142 -9.49 -2.56 -9.97
N ALA A 143 -10.42 -2.17 -10.86
CA ALA A 143 -11.59 -1.40 -10.47
C ALA A 143 -12.51 -2.14 -9.48
N PRO A 144 -12.95 -3.40 -9.75
CA PRO A 144 -13.74 -4.17 -8.79
C PRO A 144 -13.01 -4.39 -7.47
N PHE A 145 -11.70 -4.63 -7.50
CA PHE A 145 -10.91 -4.82 -6.28
C PHE A 145 -10.85 -3.54 -5.43
N LEU A 146 -10.60 -2.39 -6.03
CA LEU A 146 -10.60 -1.11 -5.32
C LEU A 146 -11.97 -0.77 -4.73
N ASN A 147 -13.06 -1.05 -5.44
CA ASN A 147 -14.40 -0.85 -4.87
C ASN A 147 -14.65 -1.76 -3.66
N CYS A 148 -14.11 -2.98 -3.64
CA CYS A 148 -14.19 -3.86 -2.46
C CYS A 148 -13.37 -3.35 -1.26
N LEU A 149 -12.32 -2.59 -1.54
CA LEU A 149 -11.42 -1.99 -0.57
C LEU A 149 -11.97 -0.67 -0.01
N CYS A 150 -12.41 0.24 -0.87
CA CYS A 150 -12.68 1.64 -0.55
C CYS A 150 -14.15 2.06 -0.73
N GLY A 151 -15.03 1.14 -1.14
CA GLY A 151 -16.39 1.49 -1.59
C GLY A 151 -16.39 2.10 -2.99
N ASP A 152 -17.56 2.43 -3.53
CA ASP A 152 -17.69 2.87 -4.93
C ASP A 152 -17.27 4.33 -5.18
N TYR A 153 -17.21 5.15 -4.12
CA TYR A 153 -17.12 6.59 -4.27
C TYR A 153 -15.81 7.02 -4.92
N LEU A 154 -14.69 6.41 -4.53
CA LEU A 154 -13.36 6.78 -5.01
C LEU A 154 -13.31 6.78 -6.54
N LEU A 155 -13.73 5.69 -7.18
CA LEU A 155 -13.70 5.57 -8.64
C LEU A 155 -14.84 6.33 -9.32
N ARG A 156 -16.00 6.48 -8.66
CA ARG A 156 -17.13 7.24 -9.19
C ARG A 156 -16.87 8.75 -9.20
N ALA A 157 -16.26 9.28 -8.15
CA ALA A 157 -15.93 10.71 -8.03
C ALA A 157 -14.61 11.08 -8.71
N HIS A 158 -13.67 10.12 -8.79
CA HIS A 158 -12.36 10.30 -9.40
C HIS A 158 -12.12 9.22 -10.47
N PRO A 159 -12.77 9.33 -11.64
CA PRO A 159 -12.63 8.34 -12.72
C PRO A 159 -11.19 8.27 -13.27
N ASP A 160 -10.39 9.30 -13.07
CA ASP A 160 -8.97 9.36 -13.43
C ASP A 160 -8.05 8.68 -12.40
N PHE A 161 -8.57 8.24 -11.24
CA PHE A 161 -7.76 7.64 -10.18
C PHE A 161 -6.94 6.45 -10.66
N LEU A 162 -7.55 5.52 -11.41
CA LEU A 162 -6.84 4.35 -11.94
C LEU A 162 -5.75 4.73 -12.93
N THR A 163 -6.05 5.66 -13.86
CA THR A 163 -5.06 6.18 -14.81
C THR A 163 -3.89 6.84 -14.08
N ASN A 164 -4.17 7.66 -13.08
CA ASN A 164 -3.16 8.31 -12.24
C ASN A 164 -2.34 7.28 -11.45
N ARG A 165 -2.97 6.27 -10.88
CA ARG A 165 -2.30 5.19 -10.13
C ARG A 165 -1.32 4.41 -11.00
N TRP A 166 -1.76 3.96 -12.17
CA TRP A 166 -0.91 3.23 -13.11
C TRP A 166 0.20 4.11 -13.70
N ALA A 167 -0.10 5.38 -14.02
CA ALA A 167 0.92 6.32 -14.47
C ALA A 167 1.95 6.61 -13.37
N PHE A 168 1.55 6.66 -12.10
CA PHE A 168 2.46 6.75 -10.97
C PHE A 168 3.36 5.51 -10.85
N GLU A 169 2.76 4.31 -10.84
CA GLU A 169 3.46 3.02 -10.72
C GLU A 169 4.48 2.82 -11.83
N ASN A 170 4.08 3.01 -13.08
CA ASN A 170 4.95 2.89 -14.26
C ASN A 170 6.14 3.87 -14.26
N ASN A 171 6.09 4.89 -13.39
CA ASN A 171 7.10 5.94 -13.30
C ASN A 171 7.74 6.04 -11.91
N ILE A 172 7.51 5.07 -11.01
CA ILE A 172 7.92 5.16 -9.61
C ILE A 172 9.44 5.29 -9.45
N TRP A 173 10.20 4.64 -10.34
CA TRP A 173 11.67 4.68 -10.33
C TRP A 173 12.24 6.10 -10.47
N TRP A 174 11.60 6.99 -11.22
CA TRP A 174 12.04 8.38 -11.34
C TRP A 174 12.01 9.11 -10.00
N MET A 175 11.03 8.80 -9.16
CA MET A 175 10.90 9.40 -7.83
C MET A 175 11.83 8.72 -6.82
N ILE A 176 11.99 7.39 -6.88
CA ILE A 176 12.96 6.66 -6.05
C ILE A 176 14.39 7.17 -6.28
N PHE A 177 14.76 7.44 -7.54
CA PHE A 177 16.05 8.04 -7.89
C PHE A 177 16.14 9.55 -7.60
N GLY A 178 15.06 10.18 -7.16
CA GLY A 178 15.05 11.59 -6.77
C GLY A 178 15.09 12.58 -7.93
N LEU A 179 14.60 12.21 -9.13
CA LEU A 179 14.53 13.17 -10.24
C LEU A 179 13.58 14.32 -9.89
N PRO A 180 13.97 15.59 -10.14
CA PRO A 180 13.13 16.74 -9.84
C PRO A 180 11.85 16.76 -10.68
N ARG A 181 10.82 17.45 -10.15
CA ARG A 181 9.48 17.56 -10.78
C ARG A 181 9.50 18.07 -12.21
N CYS A 182 10.48 18.89 -12.58
CA CYS A 182 10.64 19.41 -13.94
C CYS A 182 11.09 18.34 -14.95
N LEU A 183 11.79 17.29 -14.52
CA LEU A 183 12.28 16.22 -15.39
C LEU A 183 11.30 15.03 -15.50
N ALA A 184 10.45 14.83 -14.51
CA ALA A 184 9.42 13.78 -14.51
C ALA A 184 8.00 14.31 -14.23
N PRO A 185 7.53 15.39 -14.90
CA PRO A 185 6.30 16.08 -14.52
C PRO A 185 5.04 15.20 -14.59
N ARG A 186 5.02 14.22 -15.49
CA ARG A 186 3.91 13.26 -15.60
C ARG A 186 3.79 12.36 -14.37
N ALA A 187 4.91 11.85 -13.87
CA ALA A 187 4.96 10.99 -12.68
C ALA A 187 4.42 11.71 -11.45
N TYR A 188 4.89 12.94 -11.22
CA TYR A 188 4.46 13.74 -10.08
C TYR A 188 3.00 14.17 -10.17
N ARG A 189 2.51 14.57 -11.36
CA ARG A 189 1.09 14.91 -11.53
C ARG A 189 0.17 13.72 -11.29
N ALA A 190 0.56 12.53 -11.76
CA ALA A 190 -0.19 11.31 -11.56
C ALA A 190 -0.27 10.95 -10.07
N ARG A 191 0.86 10.98 -9.35
CA ARG A 191 0.90 10.79 -7.90
C ARG A 191 0.00 11.80 -7.16
N ASP A 192 0.17 13.08 -7.45
CA ASP A 192 -0.54 14.14 -6.75
C ASP A 192 -2.06 14.07 -7.02
N GLY A 193 -2.47 13.65 -8.23
CA GLY A 193 -3.86 13.37 -8.58
C GLY A 193 -4.44 12.19 -7.78
N ALA A 194 -3.69 11.09 -7.66
CA ALA A 194 -4.09 9.94 -6.86
C ALA A 194 -4.20 10.29 -5.36
N LEU A 195 -3.23 11.03 -4.81
CA LEU A 195 -3.27 11.50 -3.42
C LEU A 195 -4.47 12.42 -3.19
N LYS A 196 -4.75 13.35 -4.11
CA LYS A 196 -5.93 14.23 -4.01
C LYS A 196 -7.22 13.40 -3.92
N ALA A 197 -7.41 12.44 -4.81
CA ALA A 197 -8.58 11.58 -4.83
C ALA A 197 -8.76 10.79 -3.52
N LEU A 198 -7.67 10.26 -2.94
CA LEU A 198 -7.73 9.56 -1.65
C LEU A 198 -8.13 10.49 -0.50
N LYS A 199 -7.62 11.74 -0.48
CA LYS A 199 -8.02 12.72 0.53
C LYS A 199 -9.49 13.11 0.40
N ASP A 200 -9.95 13.34 -0.83
CA ASP A 200 -11.34 13.66 -1.12
C ASP A 200 -12.25 12.49 -0.71
N TRP A 201 -11.84 11.26 -0.96
CA TRP A 201 -12.53 10.05 -0.48
C TRP A 201 -12.57 9.95 1.05
N HIS A 202 -11.46 10.18 1.75
CA HIS A 202 -11.44 10.16 3.23
C HIS A 202 -12.43 11.16 3.84
N VAL A 203 -12.45 12.39 3.32
CA VAL A 203 -13.36 13.44 3.79
C VAL A 203 -14.81 13.03 3.54
N TRP A 204 -15.12 12.61 2.31
CA TRP A 204 -16.46 12.15 1.95
C TRP A 204 -16.91 10.95 2.80
N ALA A 205 -16.03 9.96 2.97
CA ALA A 205 -16.35 8.73 3.69
C ALA A 205 -16.62 9.01 5.18
N ARG A 206 -15.86 9.90 5.80
CA ARG A 206 -16.14 10.37 7.17
C ARG A 206 -17.49 11.06 7.27
N ASP A 207 -17.78 11.99 6.36
CA ASP A 207 -18.97 12.85 6.44
C ASP A 207 -20.27 12.12 6.12
N ASN A 208 -20.19 10.97 5.43
CA ASN A 208 -21.35 10.17 5.02
C ASN A 208 -21.44 8.82 5.76
N PHE A 209 -20.55 8.55 6.71
CA PHE A 209 -20.56 7.29 7.46
C PHE A 209 -21.77 7.20 8.37
N ASP A 210 -22.51 6.09 8.25
CA ASP A 210 -23.60 5.71 9.15
C ASP A 210 -23.22 4.41 9.89
N PRO A 211 -23.04 4.45 11.22
CA PRO A 211 -22.80 3.25 12.02
C PRO A 211 -23.88 2.17 11.87
N ALA A 212 -25.12 2.54 11.52
CA ALA A 212 -26.22 1.57 11.31
C ALA A 212 -26.08 0.79 10.00
N ALA A 213 -25.28 1.26 9.04
CA ALA A 213 -25.02 0.59 7.76
C ALA A 213 -23.89 -0.46 7.83
N VAL A 214 -23.24 -0.60 9.00
CA VAL A 214 -22.15 -1.56 9.21
C VAL A 214 -22.72 -2.99 9.26
N ASN A 215 -22.18 -3.87 8.43
CA ASN A 215 -22.60 -5.27 8.36
C ASN A 215 -21.89 -6.15 9.41
N ALA A 216 -22.23 -7.45 9.44
CA ALA A 216 -21.67 -8.41 10.41
C ALA A 216 -20.14 -8.62 10.28
N ASP A 217 -19.56 -8.40 9.10
CA ASP A 217 -18.12 -8.46 8.88
C ASP A 217 -17.42 -7.15 9.33
N GLY A 218 -18.20 -6.11 9.64
CA GLY A 218 -17.77 -4.77 10.08
C GLY A 218 -17.58 -3.78 8.92
N ASP A 219 -17.82 -4.22 7.69
CA ASP A 219 -17.71 -3.42 6.47
C ASP A 219 -18.99 -2.61 6.21
N ASP A 220 -18.91 -1.59 5.37
CA ASP A 220 -20.04 -0.72 5.05
C ASP A 220 -19.93 -0.14 3.62
N PRO A 221 -21.02 0.40 3.04
CA PRO A 221 -21.00 0.93 1.68
C PRO A 221 -20.12 2.16 1.46
N ILE A 222 -19.80 2.92 2.51
CA ILE A 222 -19.15 4.23 2.43
C ILE A 222 -17.63 4.09 2.46
N TRP A 223 -17.10 3.35 3.43
CA TRP A 223 -15.66 3.04 3.52
C TRP A 223 -15.27 1.81 2.69
N GLY A 224 -16.23 0.96 2.35
CA GLY A 224 -15.96 -0.37 1.80
C GLY A 224 -15.44 -1.28 2.90
N SER A 225 -14.14 -1.56 2.89
CA SER A 225 -13.51 -2.37 3.93
C SER A 225 -13.37 -1.58 5.22
N LYS A 226 -13.73 -2.18 6.35
CA LYS A 226 -13.48 -1.60 7.68
C LYS A 226 -12.01 -1.31 7.94
N PHE A 227 -11.12 -1.96 7.21
CA PHE A 227 -9.67 -1.77 7.28
C PHE A 227 -9.29 -0.30 7.20
N PHE A 228 -9.79 0.46 6.22
CA PHE A 228 -9.38 1.85 6.06
C PHE A 228 -9.98 2.75 7.13
N ARG A 229 -11.20 2.47 7.61
CA ARG A 229 -11.77 3.18 8.76
C ARG A 229 -10.96 2.92 10.04
N GLU A 230 -10.69 1.66 10.37
CA GLU A 230 -9.88 1.29 11.55
C GLU A 230 -8.45 1.86 11.44
N ARG A 231 -7.86 1.82 10.25
CA ARG A 231 -6.52 2.37 9.99
C ARG A 231 -6.52 3.90 10.14
N LYS A 232 -7.55 4.59 9.66
CA LYS A 232 -7.74 6.03 9.83
C LYS A 232 -7.79 6.41 11.31
N GLU A 233 -8.61 5.70 12.10
CA GLU A 233 -8.72 5.90 13.55
C GLU A 233 -7.38 5.74 14.26
N ILE A 234 -6.59 4.72 13.89
CA ILE A 234 -5.25 4.52 14.44
C ILE A 234 -4.31 5.66 14.04
N PHE A 235 -4.29 6.02 12.77
CA PHE A 235 -3.37 7.01 12.22
C PHE A 235 -3.63 8.42 12.73
N ASP A 236 -4.87 8.76 13.04
CA ASP A 236 -5.21 10.03 13.68
C ASP A 236 -4.61 10.20 15.08
N THR A 237 -4.16 9.11 15.71
CA THR A 237 -3.51 9.16 17.03
C THR A 237 -1.99 9.30 16.97
N ILE A 238 -1.39 9.16 15.78
CA ILE A 238 0.07 9.20 15.58
C ILE A 238 0.51 10.66 15.44
N ASP A 239 1.52 11.06 16.21
CA ASP A 239 2.08 12.41 16.11
C ASP A 239 2.65 12.68 14.72
N GLY A 240 2.25 13.81 14.13
CA GLY A 240 2.74 14.25 12.83
C GLY A 240 2.08 13.58 11.64
N PHE A 241 1.09 12.69 11.86
CA PHE A 241 0.22 12.20 10.81
C PHE A 241 -0.95 13.17 10.63
N ASP A 242 -1.06 13.71 9.42
CA ASP A 242 -2.21 14.47 8.94
C ASP A 242 -2.88 13.70 7.79
N LEU A 243 -3.90 14.31 7.18
CA LEU A 243 -4.61 13.67 6.07
C LEU A 243 -3.69 13.41 4.86
N ASP A 244 -2.65 14.22 4.64
CA ASP A 244 -1.66 13.99 3.59
C ASP A 244 -0.83 12.73 3.89
N ALA A 245 -0.34 12.59 5.13
CA ALA A 245 0.36 11.39 5.55
C ALA A 245 -0.50 10.14 5.40
N ILE A 246 -1.77 10.20 5.81
CA ILE A 246 -2.70 9.07 5.73
C ILE A 246 -2.95 8.67 4.27
N ALA A 247 -3.25 9.62 3.40
CA ALA A 247 -3.42 9.35 1.96
C ALA A 247 -2.14 8.79 1.31
N THR A 248 -0.95 9.22 1.74
CA THR A 248 0.32 8.64 1.30
C THR A 248 0.45 7.17 1.67
N HIS A 249 0.10 6.80 2.91
CA HIS A 249 0.13 5.40 3.35
C HIS A 249 -0.90 4.53 2.62
N ASP A 250 -2.09 5.09 2.35
CA ASP A 250 -3.13 4.36 1.64
C ASP A 250 -2.80 4.17 0.16
N LEU A 251 -2.18 5.16 -0.48
CA LEU A 251 -1.67 5.00 -1.84
C LEU A 251 -0.58 3.93 -1.90
N ALA A 252 0.32 3.88 -0.91
CA ALA A 252 1.34 2.84 -0.82
C ALA A 252 0.74 1.45 -0.60
N PHE A 253 -0.29 1.35 0.25
CA PHE A 253 -1.01 0.09 0.44
C PHE A 253 -1.73 -0.38 -0.83
N ILE A 254 -2.36 0.55 -1.55
CA ILE A 254 -3.05 0.26 -2.82
C ILE A 254 -2.07 -0.13 -3.92
N TRP A 255 -0.84 0.40 -3.89
CA TRP A 255 0.21 0.09 -4.85
C TRP A 255 0.73 -1.35 -4.71
N GLY A 256 0.94 -1.83 -3.49
CA GLY A 256 1.39 -3.20 -3.22
C GLY A 256 2.44 -3.31 -2.12
#